data_AF-A0A4Y2KBE0-F1
#
_entry.id   AF-A0A4Y2KBE0-F1
#
_cell.length_a   1.000
_cell.length_b   1.000
_cell.length_c   1.000
_cell.angle_alpha   90.00
_cell.angle_beta   90.00
_cell.angle_gamma   90.00
#
_symmetry.space_group_name_H-M   'P 1'
#
loop_
_entity.id
_entity.type
_entity.pdbx_description
1 polymer ?
#
loop_
_entity_poly.entity_id
_entity_poly.type
_entity_poly.pdbx_seq_one_letter_code
_entity_poly.pdbx_strand_id
1 'polypeptide(L)'
;SIVYLNDDFEGGEFIFAKERNIIQAAVKPSCGLMVAFSAGKENLHGVKAVRKGRRCALAMWYTLDSEQREKERDFAEVILDDLWKKRELANRTTSEGNVSKSTLNKFVELAKKGHDDMRNHSEL
;
A
#
# COMPACT_ATOMS: atom_id res chain seq x y z
N SER A 1 -9.52 -12.80 12.87
CA SER A 1 -8.48 -12.28 13.79
C SER A 1 -8.88 -10.90 14.29
N ILE A 2 -8.41 -10.49 15.46
CA ILE A 2 -8.68 -9.18 16.07
C ILE A 2 -7.36 -8.59 16.58
N VAL A 3 -7.08 -7.32 16.26
CA VAL A 3 -5.97 -6.54 16.82
C VAL A 3 -6.52 -5.46 17.74
N TYR A 4 -5.98 -5.35 18.95
CA TYR A 4 -6.39 -4.34 19.93
C TYR A 4 -5.61 -3.04 19.76
N LEU A 5 -6.33 -1.91 19.73
CA LEU A 5 -5.75 -0.59 19.44
C LEU A 5 -5.58 0.28 20.69
N ASN A 6 -6.04 -0.20 21.84
CA ASN A 6 -5.93 0.47 23.13
C ASN A 6 -6.21 -0.51 24.29
N ASP A 7 -5.97 -0.07 25.52
CA ASP A 7 -6.15 -0.85 26.76
C ASP A 7 -6.63 -0.01 27.97
N ASP A 8 -7.01 1.25 27.74
CA ASP A 8 -7.55 2.19 28.73
C ASP A 8 -9.07 2.00 28.94
N PHE A 9 -9.50 0.76 29.24
CA PHE A 9 -10.89 0.42 29.52
C PHE A 9 -11.04 -0.70 30.57
N GLU A 10 -12.25 -0.84 31.13
CA GLU A 10 -12.58 -1.92 32.08
C GLU A 10 -13.55 -2.94 31.48
N GLY A 11 -13.28 -4.24 31.70
CA GLY A 11 -14.03 -5.34 31.08
C GLY A 11 -13.56 -5.60 29.65
N GLY A 12 -14.48 -5.98 28.76
CA GLY A 12 -14.17 -6.13 27.33
C GLY A 12 -13.27 -7.31 26.96
N GLU A 13 -13.11 -8.29 27.86
CA GLU A 13 -12.31 -9.49 27.59
C GLU A 13 -12.90 -10.28 26.42
N PHE A 14 -12.01 -10.74 25.54
CA PHE A 14 -12.39 -11.64 24.45
C PHE A 14 -12.43 -13.06 24.98
N ILE A 15 -13.54 -13.76 24.76
CA ILE A 15 -13.76 -15.09 25.32
C ILE A 15 -13.94 -16.12 24.21
N PHE A 16 -13.42 -17.32 24.45
CA PHE A 16 -13.79 -18.52 23.70
C PHE A 16 -14.69 -19.38 24.58
N ALA A 17 -15.69 -20.00 23.97
CA ALA A 17 -16.70 -20.78 24.66
C ALA A 17 -16.89 -22.14 23.97
N LYS A 18 -17.16 -23.18 24.75
CA LYS A 18 -17.54 -24.49 24.21
C LYS A 18 -18.98 -24.45 23.69
N GLU A 19 -19.83 -23.79 24.48
CA GLU A 19 -21.26 -23.62 24.32
C GLU A 19 -21.65 -22.27 24.93
N ARG A 20 -22.88 -21.78 24.68
CA ARG A 20 -23.31 -20.41 25.07
C ARG A 20 -23.02 -20.02 26.53
N ASN A 21 -22.99 -20.99 27.45
CA ASN A 21 -22.84 -20.74 28.89
C ASN A 21 -21.52 -21.25 29.48
N ILE A 22 -20.60 -21.80 28.68
CA ILE A 22 -19.35 -22.41 29.16
C ILE A 22 -18.16 -21.71 28.52
N ILE A 23 -17.57 -20.76 29.26
CA ILE A 23 -16.33 -20.07 28.87
C ILE A 23 -15.15 -21.01 29.07
N GLN A 24 -14.34 -21.21 28.04
CA GLN A 24 -13.14 -22.05 28.08
C GLN A 24 -11.85 -21.24 28.22
N ALA A 25 -11.81 -20.05 27.61
CA ALA A 25 -10.65 -19.18 27.65
C ALA A 25 -11.09 -17.72 27.62
N ALA A 26 -10.27 -16.85 28.21
CA ALA A 26 -10.45 -15.41 28.16
C ALA A 26 -9.10 -14.74 27.88
N VAL A 27 -9.10 -13.78 26.98
CA VAL A 27 -7.95 -12.94 26.64
C VAL A 27 -8.25 -11.52 27.09
N LYS A 28 -7.42 -11.00 27.99
CA LYS A 28 -7.45 -9.58 28.35
C LYS A 28 -6.79 -8.78 27.22
N PRO A 29 -7.49 -7.82 26.60
CA PRO A 29 -6.91 -6.97 25.57
C PRO A 29 -5.74 -6.13 26.12
N SER A 30 -4.69 -6.00 25.31
CA SER A 30 -3.61 -5.02 25.51
C SER A 30 -3.33 -4.34 24.17
N CYS A 31 -2.91 -3.07 24.18
CA CYS A 31 -2.61 -2.37 22.93
C CYS A 31 -1.55 -3.14 22.11
N GLY A 32 -1.82 -3.35 20.81
CA GLY A 32 -0.95 -4.08 19.90
C GLY A 32 -1.09 -5.61 19.94
N LEU A 33 -1.84 -6.18 20.88
CA LEU A 33 -2.08 -7.63 20.92
C LEU A 33 -3.01 -8.07 19.79
N MET A 34 -2.59 -9.10 19.05
CA MET A 34 -3.38 -9.78 18.04
C MET A 34 -3.86 -11.14 18.55
N VAL A 35 -5.14 -11.44 18.35
CA VAL A 35 -5.72 -12.76 18.57
C VAL A 35 -6.16 -13.33 17.22
N ALA A 36 -5.53 -14.43 16.81
CA ALA A 36 -5.84 -15.14 15.57
C ALA A 36 -6.48 -16.49 15.87
N PHE A 37 -7.53 -16.83 15.13
CA PHE A 37 -8.32 -18.06 15.26
C PHE A 37 -9.04 -18.31 13.93
N SER A 38 -9.37 -19.57 13.63
CA SER A 38 -10.17 -19.92 12.45
C SER A 38 -11.63 -19.49 12.63
N ALA A 39 -12.28 -19.09 11.54
CA ALA A 39 -13.65 -18.55 11.56
C ALA A 39 -14.76 -19.61 11.70
N GLY A 40 -14.39 -20.90 11.83
CA GLY A 40 -15.34 -22.00 11.91
C GLY A 40 -16.06 -22.10 13.26
N LYS A 41 -17.02 -23.03 13.32
CA LYS A 41 -17.88 -23.25 14.50
C LYS A 41 -17.10 -23.75 15.72
N GLU A 42 -15.90 -24.28 15.52
CA GLU A 42 -14.98 -24.72 16.58
C GLU A 42 -14.51 -23.57 17.48
N ASN A 43 -14.55 -22.32 17.00
CA ASN A 43 -14.15 -21.15 17.76
C ASN A 43 -15.36 -20.26 18.09
N LEU A 44 -16.33 -20.79 18.83
CA LEU A 44 -17.39 -19.93 19.38
C LEU A 44 -16.75 -18.90 20.32
N HIS A 45 -16.97 -17.62 20.03
CA HIS A 45 -16.31 -16.53 20.75
C HIS A 45 -17.25 -15.34 20.98
N GLY A 46 -16.84 -14.45 21.88
CA GLY A 46 -17.59 -13.26 22.21
C GLY A 46 -16.73 -12.24 22.95
N VAL A 47 -17.36 -11.13 23.34
CA VAL A 47 -16.73 -10.06 24.10
C VAL A 47 -17.56 -9.82 25.36
N LYS A 48 -16.92 -9.86 26.53
CA LYS A 48 -17.58 -9.47 27.79
C LYS A 48 -17.94 -7.98 27.73
N ALA A 49 -18.97 -7.58 28.49
CA ALA A 49 -19.39 -6.19 28.53
C ALA A 49 -18.22 -5.25 28.88
N VAL A 50 -18.08 -4.17 28.11
CA VAL A 50 -17.23 -3.04 28.48
C VAL A 50 -17.97 -2.26 29.55
N ARG A 51 -17.34 -2.09 30.71
CA ARG A 51 -17.96 -1.43 31.88
C ARG A 51 -17.54 0.04 32.00
N LYS A 52 -16.39 0.42 31.44
CA LYS A 52 -15.86 1.78 31.46
C LYS A 52 -14.88 1.99 30.30
N GLY A 53 -14.83 3.21 29.76
CA GLY A 53 -13.93 3.57 28.65
C GLY A 53 -14.46 3.12 27.29
N ARG A 54 -13.59 3.10 26.28
CA ARG A 54 -13.92 2.67 24.91
C ARG A 54 -12.95 1.59 24.46
N ARG A 55 -13.46 0.48 23.93
CA ARG A 55 -12.64 -0.61 23.37
C ARG A 55 -12.51 -0.44 21.86
N CYS A 56 -11.32 -0.13 21.38
CA CYS A 56 -10.99 -0.01 19.95
C CYS A 56 -10.27 -1.29 19.49
N ALA A 57 -10.77 -1.89 18.41
CA ALA A 57 -10.17 -3.09 17.82
C ALA A 57 -10.37 -3.10 16.31
N LEU A 58 -9.40 -3.65 15.59
CA LEU A 58 -9.49 -3.92 14.17
C LEU A 58 -9.76 -5.41 13.95
N ALA A 59 -10.86 -5.72 13.28
CA ALA A 59 -11.19 -7.08 12.89
C ALA A 59 -10.73 -7.35 11.47
N MET A 60 -10.04 -8.47 11.26
CA MET A 60 -9.55 -8.89 9.94
C MET A 60 -9.88 -10.37 9.73
N TRP A 61 -10.46 -10.67 8.57
CA TRP A 61 -10.74 -12.02 8.11
C TRP A 61 -9.85 -12.34 6.92
N TYR A 62 -9.41 -13.58 6.84
CA TYR A 62 -8.58 -14.09 5.77
C TYR A 62 -9.28 -15.26 5.12
N THR A 63 -9.10 -15.39 3.82
CA THR A 63 -9.63 -16.50 3.04
C THR A 63 -8.60 -16.91 2.01
N LEU A 64 -8.58 -18.20 1.70
CA LEU A 64 -7.80 -18.77 0.59
C LEU A 64 -8.67 -18.89 -0.68
N ASP A 65 -9.95 -18.56 -0.59
CA ASP A 65 -10.86 -18.54 -1.73
C ASP A 65 -10.47 -17.42 -2.69
N SER A 66 -10.06 -17.79 -3.90
CA SER A 66 -9.67 -16.86 -4.95
C SER A 66 -10.82 -15.98 -5.43
N GLU A 67 -12.07 -16.38 -5.25
CA GLU A 67 -13.23 -15.56 -5.62
C GLU A 67 -13.39 -14.33 -4.72
N GLN A 68 -12.82 -14.39 -3.50
CA GLN A 68 -12.82 -13.31 -2.51
C GLN A 68 -11.53 -12.48 -2.54
N ARG A 69 -10.79 -12.53 -3.65
CA ARG A 69 -9.58 -11.74 -3.82
C ARG A 69 -9.89 -10.24 -3.85
N GLU A 70 -9.12 -9.48 -3.08
CA GLU A 70 -9.22 -8.02 -2.96
C GLU A 70 -8.81 -7.33 -4.29
N LYS A 71 -9.78 -6.93 -5.10
CA LYS A 71 -9.53 -6.36 -6.44
C LYS A 71 -8.82 -5.01 -6.37
N GLU A 72 -9.07 -4.24 -5.32
CA GLU A 72 -8.45 -2.95 -5.04
C GLU A 72 -6.94 -3.12 -4.81
N ARG A 73 -6.50 -4.23 -4.21
CA ARG A 73 -5.08 -4.55 -4.07
C ARG A 73 -4.44 -4.75 -5.45
N ASP A 74 -5.08 -5.53 -6.30
CA ASP A 74 -4.58 -5.81 -7.65
C ASP A 74 -4.48 -4.52 -8.47
N PHE A 75 -5.50 -3.67 -8.37
CA PHE A 75 -5.49 -2.36 -9.03
C PHE A 75 -4.39 -1.44 -8.48
N ALA A 76 -4.20 -1.41 -7.16
CA ALA A 76 -3.12 -0.65 -6.55
C ALA A 76 -1.74 -1.13 -7.01
N GLU A 77 -1.54 -2.44 -7.18
CA GLU A 77 -0.30 -3.01 -7.72
C GLU A 77 -0.02 -2.52 -9.15
N VAL A 78 -1.02 -2.52 -10.03
CA VAL A 78 -0.90 -1.97 -11.39
C VAL A 78 -0.50 -0.48 -11.37
N ILE A 79 -1.10 0.32 -10.48
CA ILE A 79 -0.73 1.74 -10.32
C ILE A 79 0.72 1.87 -9.83
N LEU A 80 1.11 1.11 -8.82
CA LEU A 80 2.46 1.18 -8.25
C LEU A 80 3.53 0.82 -9.29
N ASP A 81 3.28 -0.20 -10.11
CA ASP A 81 4.17 -0.59 -11.20
C ASP A 81 4.33 0.50 -12.26
N ASP A 82 3.22 1.14 -12.67
CA ASP A 82 3.27 2.27 -13.60
C ASP A 82 4.05 3.46 -13.02
N LEU A 83 3.81 3.79 -11.75
CA LEU A 83 4.52 4.85 -11.05
C LEU A 83 6.02 4.54 -10.92
N TRP A 84 6.39 3.29 -10.62
CA TRP A 84 7.79 2.87 -10.58
C TRP A 84 8.47 2.97 -11.94
N LYS A 85 7.83 2.50 -13.02
CA LYS A 85 8.36 2.64 -14.38
C LYS A 85 8.54 4.10 -14.75
N LYS A 86 7.53 4.96 -14.52
CA LYS A 86 7.63 6.40 -14.80
C LYS A 86 8.78 7.05 -14.03
N ARG A 87 8.98 6.67 -12.75
CA ARG A 87 10.10 7.16 -11.94
C ARG A 87 11.45 6.70 -12.50
N GLU A 88 11.58 5.45 -12.92
CA GLU A 88 12.81 4.94 -13.54
C GLU A 88 13.12 5.65 -14.86
N LEU A 89 12.11 5.87 -15.72
CA LEU A 89 12.28 6.66 -16.95
C LEU A 89 12.69 8.09 -16.64
N ALA A 90 12.07 8.73 -15.63
CA ALA A 90 12.44 10.07 -15.18
C ALA A 90 13.89 10.13 -14.68
N ASN A 91 14.33 9.11 -13.92
CA ASN A 91 15.71 9.00 -13.43
C ASN A 91 16.71 8.74 -14.58
N ARG A 92 16.33 7.93 -15.57
CA ARG A 92 17.16 7.68 -16.77
C ARG A 92 17.28 8.93 -17.62
N THR A 93 16.20 9.64 -17.88
CA THR A 93 16.20 10.91 -18.65
C THR A 93 16.94 12.04 -17.91
N THR A 94 16.92 12.07 -16.58
CA THR A 94 17.79 12.99 -15.82
C THR A 94 19.26 12.56 -15.84
N SER A 95 19.57 11.26 -15.92
CA SER A 95 20.95 10.75 -16.08
C SER A 95 21.50 10.89 -17.51
N GLU A 96 20.66 10.74 -18.53
CA GLU A 96 20.94 11.01 -19.95
C GLU A 96 20.83 12.50 -20.28
N GLY A 97 20.41 13.32 -19.30
CA GLY A 97 20.41 14.77 -19.30
C GLY A 97 21.80 15.41 -19.17
N ASN A 98 22.88 14.65 -19.34
CA ASN A 98 24.15 15.17 -19.85
C ASN A 98 24.25 14.87 -21.34
N VAL A 99 23.29 15.31 -22.16
CA VAL A 99 23.62 15.66 -23.54
C VAL A 99 24.69 16.74 -23.40
N SER A 100 25.95 16.35 -23.61
CA SER A 100 27.08 17.24 -23.46
C SER A 100 26.75 18.57 -24.10
N LYS A 101 27.06 19.69 -23.42
CA LYS A 101 27.01 21.03 -24.04
C LYS A 101 27.68 21.03 -25.41
N SER A 102 28.66 20.17 -25.66
CA SER A 102 29.27 19.98 -26.98
C SER A 102 28.30 19.42 -28.02
N THR A 103 27.45 18.46 -27.68
CA THR A 103 26.44 17.89 -28.58
C THR A 103 25.36 18.91 -28.91
N LEU A 104 24.85 19.64 -27.90
CA LEU A 104 23.91 20.74 -28.11
C LEU A 104 24.52 21.87 -28.96
N ASN A 105 25.77 22.26 -28.69
CA ASN A 105 26.48 23.24 -29.49
C ASN A 105 26.67 22.77 -30.93
N LYS A 106 26.95 21.47 -31.15
CA LYS A 106 27.11 20.90 -32.49
C LYS A 106 25.79 20.90 -33.27
N PHE A 107 24.66 20.63 -32.62
CA PHE A 107 23.34 20.77 -33.23
C PHE A 107 23.00 22.22 -33.57
N VAL A 108 23.31 23.16 -32.68
CA VAL A 108 23.11 24.61 -32.93
C VAL A 108 24.01 25.10 -34.07
N GLU A 109 25.24 24.62 -34.15
CA GLU A 109 26.19 24.98 -35.21
C GLU A 109 25.78 24.40 -36.57
N LEU A 110 25.30 23.15 -36.60
CA LEU A 110 24.73 22.54 -37.81
C LEU A 110 23.46 23.26 -38.29
N ALA A 111 22.59 23.67 -37.37
CA ALA A 111 21.39 24.46 -37.69
C ALA A 111 21.73 25.85 -38.24
N LYS A 112 22.77 26.51 -37.70
CA LYS A 112 23.28 27.78 -38.24
C LYS A 112 23.93 27.61 -39.62
N LYS A 113 24.71 26.54 -39.82
CA LYS A 113 25.34 26.24 -41.11
C LYS A 113 24.30 25.96 -42.19
N GLY A 114 23.24 25.24 -41.88
CA GLY A 114 22.11 25.02 -42.80
C GLY A 114 21.29 26.28 -43.08
N HIS A 115 21.24 27.24 -42.15
CA HIS A 115 20.58 28.53 -42.33
C HIS A 115 21.43 29.53 -43.14
N ASP A 116 22.76 29.47 -43.00
CA ASP A 116 23.70 30.29 -43.76
C ASP A 116 23.90 29.76 -45.20
N ASP A 117 23.89 28.44 -45.42
CA ASP A 117 23.90 27.84 -46.78
C ASP A 117 22.63 28.22 -47.56
N MET A 118 21.46 28.32 -46.90
CA MET A 118 20.22 28.79 -47.52
C MET A 118 20.19 30.29 -47.80
N ARG A 119 21.01 31.10 -47.12
CA ARG A 119 21.13 32.55 -47.39
C ARG A 119 22.15 32.89 -48.47
N ASN A 120 23.21 32.09 -48.62
CA ASN A 120 24.20 32.31 -49.68
C ASN A 120 23.75 31.76 -51.05
N HIS A 121 22.70 30.92 -51.08
CA HIS A 121 22.07 30.44 -52.31
C HIS A 121 20.89 31.31 -52.80
N SER A 122 20.63 32.46 -52.16
CA SER A 122 19.59 33.42 -52.58
C SER A 122 20.11 34.77 -53.08
N GLU A 123 21.44 34.92 -53.27
CA GLU A 123 22.07 36.07 -53.94
C GLU A 123 22.85 35.68 -55.22
N LEU A 124 22.27 34.80 -56.05
CA LEU A 124 22.57 34.66 -57.47
C LEU A 124 21.28 34.50 -58.28
#